data_AF-A0A926D8S2-F1
#
_entry.id   AF-A0A926D8S2-F1
#
_cell.length_a   1.000
_cell.length_b   1.000
_cell.length_c   1.000
_cell.angle_alpha   90.00
_cell.angle_beta   90.00
_cell.angle_gamma   90.00
#
_symmetry.space_group_name_H-M   'P 1'
#
loop_
_entity.id
_entity.type
_entity.pdbx_description
1 polymer ?
#
loop_
_entity_poly.entity_id
_entity_poly.type
_entity_poly.pdbx_seq_one_letter_code
_entity_poly.pdbx_strand_id
1 'polypeptide(L)'
;MKGAIHENSHFVEERAVELGAYILQTNATVRVAAKKFGVSKSTVHKDVSERLKYVNPQLYREVKSVLEVNKAQRHIRGGMATKLKYKGKAE
;
A
#
# COMPACT_ATOMS: atom_id res chain seq x y z
N MET A 1 -21.36 27.01 -14.24
CA MET A 1 -21.34 25.54 -14.06
C MET A 1 -20.02 24.99 -14.59
N LYS A 2 -19.06 24.66 -13.70
CA LYS A 2 -17.89 23.76 -13.89
C LYS A 2 -16.95 23.99 -12.69
N GLY A 3 -17.36 23.54 -11.51
CA GLY A 3 -16.56 23.66 -10.29
C GLY A 3 -17.05 22.62 -9.31
N ALA A 4 -16.26 21.54 -9.14
CA ALA A 4 -16.29 20.54 -8.06
C ALA A 4 -15.69 19.18 -8.49
N ILE A 5 -15.61 18.87 -9.79
CA ILE A 5 -15.22 17.52 -10.25
C ILE A 5 -13.71 17.29 -10.44
N HIS A 6 -12.87 18.35 -10.42
CA HIS A 6 -11.42 18.21 -10.66
C HIS A 6 -10.57 18.12 -9.38
N GLU A 7 -11.02 18.64 -8.23
CA GLU A 7 -10.20 18.65 -7.00
C GLU A 7 -10.05 17.24 -6.38
N ASN A 8 -11.09 16.41 -6.45
CA ASN A 8 -11.02 15.06 -5.88
C ASN A 8 -10.10 14.10 -6.66
N SER A 9 -9.88 14.32 -7.96
CA SER A 9 -8.97 13.46 -8.75
C SER A 9 -7.52 13.73 -8.40
N HIS A 10 -7.15 15.03 -8.32
CA HIS A 10 -5.79 15.45 -8.00
C HIS A 10 -5.33 14.89 -6.65
N PHE A 11 -6.18 15.01 -5.63
CA PHE A 11 -5.89 14.47 -4.30
C PHE A 11 -5.67 12.95 -4.28
N VAL A 12 -6.39 12.19 -5.12
CA VAL A 12 -6.28 10.73 -5.17
C VAL A 12 -5.06 10.29 -5.96
N GLU A 13 -4.67 11.01 -7.00
CA GLU A 13 -3.46 10.77 -7.79
C GLU A 13 -2.19 11.05 -6.99
N GLU A 14 -2.14 12.19 -6.29
CA GLU A 14 -1.06 12.54 -5.37
C GLU A 14 -0.91 11.49 -4.27
N ARG A 15 -2.02 11.11 -3.63
CA ARG A 15 -2.02 10.06 -2.60
C ARG A 15 -1.48 8.73 -3.14
N ALA A 16 -1.80 8.37 -4.39
CA ALA A 16 -1.28 7.14 -4.99
C ALA A 16 0.25 7.18 -5.15
N VAL A 17 0.80 8.34 -5.53
CA VAL A 17 2.25 8.56 -5.63
C VAL A 17 2.91 8.50 -4.26
N GLU A 18 2.36 9.18 -3.25
CA GLU A 18 2.87 9.17 -1.88
C GLU A 18 2.87 7.76 -1.26
N LEU A 19 1.76 7.03 -1.42
CA LEU A 19 1.65 5.64 -0.96
C LEU A 19 2.66 4.74 -1.67
N GLY A 20 2.84 4.92 -2.98
CA GLY A 20 3.83 4.20 -3.77
C GLY A 20 5.26 4.46 -3.29
N ALA A 21 5.62 5.74 -3.16
CA ALA A 21 6.94 6.15 -2.69
C ALA A 21 7.24 5.63 -1.29
N TYR A 22 6.27 5.71 -0.37
CA TYR A 22 6.41 5.16 0.98
C TYR A 22 6.66 3.65 0.96
N ILE A 23 5.84 2.88 0.22
CA ILE A 23 6.01 1.42 0.14
C ILE A 23 7.38 1.06 -0.44
N LEU A 24 7.84 1.78 -1.46
CA LEU A 24 9.15 1.55 -2.06
C LEU A 24 10.29 1.84 -1.07
N GLN A 25 10.25 3.00 -0.40
CA GLN A 25 11.31 3.43 0.52
C GLN A 25 11.40 2.53 1.76
N THR A 26 10.27 2.07 2.30
CA THR A 26 10.24 1.34 3.56
C THR A 26 9.99 -0.16 3.40
N ASN A 27 9.83 -0.66 2.17
CA ASN A 27 9.39 -2.03 1.88
C ASN A 27 8.08 -2.43 2.60
N ALA A 28 7.24 -1.45 2.94
CA ALA A 28 6.06 -1.69 3.76
C ALA A 28 5.01 -2.56 3.05
N THR A 29 4.24 -3.32 3.83
CA THR A 29 3.04 -3.99 3.30
C THR A 29 1.89 -3.00 3.14
N VAL A 30 0.95 -3.31 2.25
CA VAL A 30 -0.31 -2.55 2.08
C VAL A 30 -1.02 -2.31 3.42
N ARG A 31 -1.00 -3.28 4.34
CA ARG A 31 -1.62 -3.13 5.68
C ARG A 31 -0.89 -2.13 6.56
N VAL A 32 0.44 -2.07 6.48
CA VAL A 32 1.25 -1.11 7.25
C VAL A 32 1.06 0.29 6.68
N ALA A 33 1.11 0.45 5.36
CA ALA A 33 0.85 1.73 4.70
C ALA A 33 -0.56 2.24 5.02
N ALA A 34 -1.59 1.38 4.99
CA ALA A 34 -2.95 1.73 5.36
C ALA A 34 -3.05 2.33 6.77
N LYS A 35 -2.40 1.69 7.76
CA LYS A 35 -2.34 2.21 9.13
C LYS A 35 -1.61 3.55 9.21
N LYS A 36 -0.50 3.71 8.49
CA LYS A 36 0.32 4.93 8.51
C LYS A 36 -0.41 6.14 7.91
N PHE A 37 -1.16 5.94 6.84
CA PHE A 37 -1.85 7.00 6.10
C PHE A 37 -3.31 7.19 6.53
N GLY A 38 -3.79 6.44 7.52
CA GLY A 38 -5.17 6.56 8.02
C GLY A 38 -6.24 6.19 7.00
N VAL A 39 -5.92 5.31 6.04
CA VAL A 39 -6.84 4.88 4.97
C VAL A 39 -7.09 3.38 5.03
N SER A 40 -8.16 2.93 4.38
CA SER A 40 -8.45 1.50 4.34
C SER A 40 -7.39 0.74 3.52
N LYS A 41 -7.15 -0.52 3.87
CA LYS A 41 -6.30 -1.43 3.08
C LYS A 41 -6.75 -1.51 1.61
N SER A 42 -8.07 -1.53 1.37
CA SER A 42 -8.63 -1.58 0.02
C SER A 42 -8.30 -0.32 -0.78
N THR A 43 -8.38 0.84 -0.12
CA THR A 43 -7.99 2.15 -0.70
C THR A 43 -6.53 2.12 -1.13
N VAL A 44 -5.61 1.71 -0.25
CA VAL A 44 -4.19 1.61 -0.60
C VAL A 44 -3.98 0.67 -1.78
N HIS A 45 -4.60 -0.52 -1.76
CA HIS A 45 -4.45 -1.48 -2.86
C HIS A 45 -4.92 -0.89 -4.19
N LYS A 46 -6.09 -0.24 -4.21
CA LYS A 46 -6.62 0.38 -5.42
C LYS A 46 -5.72 1.52 -5.90
N ASP A 47 -5.14 2.30 -4.99
CA ASP A 47 -4.22 3.38 -5.33
C ASP A 47 -2.91 2.86 -5.93
N VAL A 48 -2.25 1.87 -5.30
CA VAL A 48 -0.92 1.41 -5.75
C VAL A 48 -0.96 0.34 -6.84
N SER A 49 -2.02 -0.45 -6.94
CA SER A 49 -2.12 -1.54 -7.93
C SER A 49 -2.82 -1.12 -9.22
N GLU A 50 -3.73 -0.14 -9.17
CA GLU A 50 -4.52 0.31 -10.32
C GLU A 50 -4.16 1.73 -10.74
N ARG A 51 -4.28 2.71 -9.83
CA ARG A 51 -4.13 4.14 -10.19
C ARG A 51 -2.69 4.51 -10.49
N LEU A 52 -1.76 4.08 -9.65
CA LEU A 52 -0.33 4.38 -9.78
C LEU A 52 0.23 3.93 -11.13
N LYS A 53 -0.31 2.87 -11.73
CA LYS A 53 0.07 2.40 -13.08
C LYS A 53 -0.13 3.49 -14.15
N TYR A 54 -1.17 4.32 -14.01
CA TYR A 54 -1.49 5.38 -14.98
C TYR A 54 -0.84 6.71 -14.59
N VAL A 55 -0.70 7.00 -13.29
CA VAL A 55 -0.11 8.25 -12.79
C VAL A 55 1.42 8.25 -12.88
N ASN A 56 2.07 7.16 -12.45
CA ASN A 56 3.53 7.01 -12.48
C ASN A 56 3.92 5.54 -12.78
N PRO A 57 4.02 5.16 -14.07
CA PRO A 57 4.35 3.79 -14.48
C PRO A 57 5.71 3.30 -14.01
N GLN A 58 6.69 4.19 -13.82
CA GLN A 58 8.02 3.82 -13.31
C GLN A 58 7.91 3.37 -11.85
N LEU A 59 7.35 4.24 -11.01
CA LEU A 59 7.16 3.96 -9.58
C LEU A 59 6.28 2.72 -9.37
N TYR A 60 5.23 2.54 -10.19
CA TYR A 60 4.40 1.34 -10.18
C TYR A 60 5.21 0.04 -10.33
N ARG A 61 6.16 -0.01 -11.28
CA ARG A 61 6.97 -1.22 -11.52
C ARG A 61 7.81 -1.58 -10.29
N GLU A 62 8.40 -0.59 -9.66
CA GLU A 62 9.25 -0.76 -8.48
C GLU A 62 8.41 -1.19 -7.27
N VAL A 63 7.29 -0.51 -7.02
CA VAL A 63 6.33 -0.88 -5.96
C VAL A 63 5.78 -2.28 -6.16
N LYS A 64 5.45 -2.66 -7.40
CA LYS A 64 4.96 -4.01 -7.71
C LYS A 64 5.97 -5.08 -7.32
N SER A 65 7.26 -4.86 -7.59
CA SER A 65 8.33 -5.78 -7.17
C SER A 65 8.34 -5.99 -5.65
N VAL A 66 8.28 -4.89 -4.88
CA VAL A 66 8.21 -4.93 -3.41
C VAL A 66 6.97 -5.68 -2.93
N LEU A 67 5.82 -5.48 -3.56
CA LEU A 67 4.58 -6.16 -3.20
C LEU A 67 4.63 -7.66 -3.49
N GLU A 68 5.25 -8.09 -4.58
CA GLU A 68 5.43 -9.52 -4.88
C GLU A 68 6.37 -10.21 -3.89
N VAL A 69 7.48 -9.57 -3.51
CA VAL A 69 8.36 -10.06 -2.43
C VAL A 69 7.58 -10.19 -1.12
N ASN A 70 6.78 -9.17 -0.79
CA ASN A 70 5.93 -9.18 0.40
C ASN A 70 4.91 -10.33 0.38
N LYS A 71 4.33 -10.63 -0.79
CA LYS A 71 3.37 -11.71 -0.99
C LYS A 71 4.04 -13.07 -0.84
N ALA A 72 5.23 -13.24 -1.42
CA ALA A 72 6.02 -14.47 -1.30
C ALA A 72 6.33 -14.78 0.17
N GLN A 73 6.72 -13.77 0.97
CA GLN A 73 7.06 -13.95 2.38
C GLN A 73 5.85 -14.00 3.34
N ARG A 74 4.61 -13.84 2.84
CA ARG A 74 3.40 -13.74 3.68
C ARG A 74 3.21 -14.96 4.59
N HIS A 75 3.49 -16.16 4.08
CA HIS A 75 3.31 -17.40 4.84
C HIS A 75 4.28 -17.49 6.02
N ILE A 76 5.52 -17.04 5.86
CA ILE A 76 6.52 -16.94 6.95
C ILE A 76 6.01 -16.02 8.05
N ARG A 77 5.56 -14.81 7.67
CA ARG A 77 4.99 -13.84 8.62
C ARG A 77 3.74 -14.36 9.30
N GLY A 78 2.88 -15.08 8.57
CA GLY A 78 1.69 -15.74 9.11
C GLY A 78 2.03 -16.80 10.16
N GLY A 79 3.02 -17.65 9.88
CA GLY A 79 3.50 -18.65 10.83
C GLY A 79 4.07 -18.02 12.10
N MET A 80 4.86 -16.94 11.97
CA MET A 80 5.37 -16.18 13.11
C MET A 80 4.23 -15.54 13.92
N ALA A 81 3.22 -14.96 13.27
CA ALA A 81 2.08 -14.36 13.95
C ALA A 81 1.30 -15.38 14.77
N THR A 82 1.03 -16.57 14.21
CA THR A 82 0.40 -17.67 14.95
C THR A 82 1.25 -18.07 16.16
N LYS A 83 2.55 -18.30 15.95
CA LYS A 83 3.48 -18.65 17.05
C LYS A 83 3.48 -17.61 18.17
N LEU A 84 3.45 -16.30 17.84
CA LEU A 84 3.42 -15.23 18.83
C LEU A 84 2.08 -15.18 19.59
N LYS A 85 0.95 -15.37 18.89
CA LYS A 85 -0.39 -15.41 19.49
C LYS A 85 -0.47 -16.46 20.60
N TYR A 86 -0.04 -17.70 20.32
CA TYR A 86 -0.10 -18.79 21.30
C TYR A 86 1.01 -18.74 22.36
N LYS A 87 2.03 -17.90 22.18
CA LYS A 87 3.03 -17.60 23.21
C LYS A 87 2.64 -16.42 24.10
N GLY A 88 1.47 -15.81 23.92
CA GLY A 88 1.05 -14.61 24.64
C GLY A 88 1.88 -13.37 24.32
N LYS A 89 2.57 -13.35 23.17
CA LYS A 89 3.47 -12.26 22.75
C LYS A 89 2.92 -11.46 21.54
N ALA A 90 1.67 -11.68 21.18
CA ALA A 90 1.01 -10.88 20.17
C ALA A 90 0.22 -9.77 20.87
N GLU A 91 0.79 -8.57 20.89
CA GLU A 91 0.09 -7.32 21.23
C GLU A 91 -0.60 -6.73 19.99
#